data_AF-A0A4P7N530-F1
#
_entry.id   AF-A0A4P7N530-F1
#
_cell.length_a   1.000
_cell.length_b   1.000
_cell.length_c   1.000
_cell.angle_alpha   90.00
_cell.angle_beta   90.00
_cell.angle_gamma   90.00
#
_symmetry.space_group_name_H-M   'P 1'
#
loop_
_entity.id
_entity.type
_entity.pdbx_description
1 polymer ?
#
loop_
_entity_poly.entity_id
_entity_poly.type
_entity_poly.pdbx_seq_one_letter_code
_entity_poly.pdbx_strand_id
1 'polypeptide(L)'
;MVENKCIKIDNAQNSLNNGSASPKLNTDQWQALIALHRTLLHEHHDFFLASQHPSANPALRRLAVKYAMPARMWRHGIHSFF
;
A
#
# COMPACT_ATOMS: atom_id res chain seq x y z
N MET A 1 -3.10 8.94 2.77
CA MET A 1 -2.73 8.99 4.20
C MET A 1 -2.16 7.66 4.68
N VAL A 2 -2.75 6.52 4.29
CA VAL A 2 -2.23 5.17 4.61
C VAL A 2 -1.01 4.79 3.75
N GLU A 3 -1.05 5.06 2.44
CA GLU A 3 0.05 4.71 1.51
C GLU A 3 1.41 5.29 1.92
N ASN A 4 1.47 6.59 2.22
CA ASN A 4 2.70 7.23 2.70
C ASN A 4 3.20 6.64 4.03
N LYS A 5 2.29 6.10 4.86
CA LYS A 5 2.65 5.43 6.11
C LYS A 5 3.27 4.06 5.83
N CYS A 6 2.68 3.25 4.93
CA CYS A 6 3.28 2.00 4.44
C CYS A 6 4.69 2.25 3.91
N ILE A 7 4.85 3.18 2.95
CA ILE A 7 6.14 3.46 2.32
C ILE A 7 7.22 3.81 3.35
N LYS A 8 6.88 4.62 4.36
CA LYS A 8 7.84 5.00 5.42
C LYS A 8 8.27 3.81 6.27
N ILE A 9 7.33 2.96 6.65
CA ILE A 9 7.62 1.79 7.50
C ILE A 9 8.38 0.73 6.70
N ASP A 10 7.99 0.45 5.47
CA ASP A 10 8.67 -0.49 4.57
C ASP A 10 10.11 -0.08 4.31
N ASN A 11 10.34 1.21 4.01
CA ASN A 11 11.69 1.73 3.81
C ASN A 11 12.55 1.62 5.08
N ALA A 12 11.97 1.91 6.25
CA ALA A 12 12.66 1.74 7.53
C ALA A 12 13.03 0.27 7.77
N GLN A 13 12.10 -0.65 7.51
CA GLN A 13 12.32 -2.09 7.66
C GLN A 13 13.37 -2.63 6.69
N ASN A 14 13.31 -2.26 5.41
CA ASN A 14 14.34 -2.65 4.43
C ASN A 14 15.72 -2.11 4.78
N SER A 15 15.80 -0.87 5.31
CA SER A 15 17.07 -0.30 5.77
C SER A 15 17.64 -1.06 6.97
N LEU A 16 16.77 -1.53 7.87
CA LEU A 16 17.14 -2.33 9.03
C LEU A 16 17.57 -3.76 8.64
N ASN A 17 16.90 -4.41 7.70
CA ASN A 17 17.25 -5.78 7.29
C ASN A 17 18.63 -5.89 6.60
N ASN A 18 19.15 -4.79 6.05
CA ASN A 18 20.46 -4.76 5.37
C ASN A 18 21.65 -4.58 6.33
N GLY A 19 21.42 -4.33 7.63
CA GLY A 19 22.45 -4.23 8.65
C GLY A 19 22.36 -5.39 9.65
N SER A 20 23.48 -6.07 9.90
CA SER A 20 23.59 -7.32 10.67
C SER A 20 23.27 -7.23 12.18
N ALA A 21 22.54 -6.20 12.64
CA ALA A 21 22.29 -5.93 14.07
C ALA A 21 20.90 -5.32 14.36
N SER A 22 19.93 -5.47 13.47
CA SER A 22 18.61 -4.86 13.66
C SER A 22 17.65 -5.77 14.44
N PRO A 23 16.85 -5.23 15.38
CA PRO A 23 15.87 -6.01 16.10
C PRO A 23 14.78 -6.48 15.14
N LYS A 24 14.63 -7.80 15.03
CA LYS A 24 13.55 -8.45 14.30
C LYS A 24 12.22 -7.97 14.88
N LEU A 25 11.29 -7.55 14.02
CA LEU A 25 9.96 -7.11 14.45
C LEU A 25 9.31 -8.21 15.30
N ASN A 26 8.69 -7.80 16.41
CA ASN A 26 7.93 -8.70 17.24
C ASN A 26 6.57 -9.05 16.58
N THR A 27 5.86 -10.03 17.14
CA THR A 27 4.59 -10.50 16.57
C THR A 27 3.55 -9.38 16.41
N ASP A 28 3.42 -8.51 17.41
CA ASP A 28 2.43 -7.42 17.39
C ASP A 28 2.76 -6.38 16.31
N GLN A 29 4.04 -6.08 16.13
CA GLN A 29 4.52 -5.19 15.08
C GLN A 29 4.28 -5.77 13.69
N TRP A 30 4.54 -7.07 13.50
CA TRP A 30 4.19 -7.78 12.27
C TRP A 30 2.69 -7.75 11.98
N GLN A 31 1.87 -8.00 13.00
CA GLN A 31 0.42 -7.97 12.87
C GLN A 31 -0.09 -6.56 12.50
N ALA A 32 0.49 -5.53 13.11
CA ALA A 32 0.17 -4.13 12.80
C ALA A 32 0.60 -3.75 11.37
N LEU A 33 1.76 -4.23 10.90
CA LEU A 33 2.21 -4.00 9.53
C LEU A 33 1.29 -4.70 8.51
N ILE A 34 0.93 -5.97 8.75
CA ILE A 34 -0.02 -6.71 7.91
C ILE A 34 -1.37 -5.99 7.86
N ALA A 35 -1.87 -5.53 9.00
CA ALA A 35 -3.12 -4.78 9.06
C ALA A 35 -3.04 -3.49 8.22
N LEU A 36 -1.91 -2.78 8.31
CA LEU A 36 -1.69 -1.56 7.53
C LEU A 36 -1.68 -1.83 6.01
N HIS A 37 -0.98 -2.87 5.55
CA HIS A 37 -0.97 -3.27 4.14
C HIS A 37 -2.36 -3.70 3.64
N ARG A 38 -3.11 -4.44 4.47
CA ARG A 38 -4.50 -4.79 4.16
C ARG A 38 -5.38 -3.56 4.00
N THR A 39 -5.27 -2.58 4.90
CA THR A 39 -5.99 -1.30 4.78
C THR A 39 -5.62 -0.57 3.50
N LEU A 40 -4.32 -0.50 3.15
CA LEU A 40 -3.87 0.14 1.92
C LEU A 40 -4.48 -0.54 0.67
N LEU A 41 -4.46 -1.86 0.63
CA LEU A 41 -5.03 -2.63 -0.48
C LEU A 41 -6.53 -2.39 -0.63
N HIS A 42 -7.27 -2.39 0.48
CA HIS A 42 -8.70 -2.09 0.47
C HIS A 42 -8.98 -0.66 -0.01
N GLU A 43 -8.27 0.35 0.49
CA GLU A 43 -8.44 1.74 0.03
C GLU A 43 -8.22 1.90 -1.48
N HIS A 44 -7.13 1.31 -2.00
CA HIS A 44 -6.82 1.38 -3.43
C HIS A 44 -7.83 0.59 -4.28
N HIS A 45 -8.31 -0.55 -3.79
CA HIS A 45 -9.30 -1.38 -4.47
C HIS A 45 -10.67 -0.69 -4.52
N ASP A 46 -11.12 -0.16 -3.38
CA ASP A 46 -12.40 0.54 -3.28
C ASP A 46 -12.40 1.80 -4.14
N PHE A 47 -11.29 2.56 -4.13
CA PHE A 47 -11.12 3.69 -5.04
C PHE A 47 -11.17 3.26 -6.51
N PHE A 48 -10.48 2.17 -6.86
CA PHE A 48 -10.49 1.66 -8.23
C PHE A 48 -11.89 1.26 -8.67
N LEU A 49 -12.60 0.46 -7.87
CA LEU A 49 -13.98 0.04 -8.16
C LEU A 49 -14.94 1.23 -8.28
N ALA A 50 -14.89 2.17 -7.33
CA ALA A 50 -15.70 3.38 -7.37
C ALA A 50 -15.39 4.22 -8.62
N SER A 51 -14.11 4.30 -9.00
CA SER A 51 -13.71 5.07 -10.18
C SER A 51 -14.17 4.44 -11.50
N GLN A 52 -14.25 3.11 -11.58
CA GLN A 52 -14.64 2.37 -12.78
C GLN A 52 -16.14 2.04 -12.83
N HIS A 53 -16.91 2.41 -11.80
CA HIS A 53 -18.34 2.15 -11.75
C HIS A 53 -19.05 2.80 -12.95
N PRO A 54 -20.07 2.15 -13.57
CA PRO A 54 -20.75 2.68 -14.76
C PRO A 54 -21.36 4.08 -14.60
N SER A 55 -21.78 4.45 -13.39
CA SER A 55 -22.29 5.79 -13.07
C SER A 55 -21.22 6.84 -12.79
N ALA A 56 -19.94 6.44 -12.71
CA ALA A 56 -18.84 7.36 -12.46
C ALA A 56 -18.64 8.29 -13.66
N ASN A 57 -18.44 9.57 -13.38
CA ASN A 57 -18.19 10.55 -14.43
C ASN A 57 -16.84 10.25 -15.15
N PRO A 58 -16.66 10.70 -16.40
CA PRO A 58 -15.44 10.43 -17.16
C PRO A 58 -14.15 10.95 -16.52
N ALA A 59 -14.21 12.04 -15.74
CA ALA A 59 -13.04 12.56 -15.04
C ALA A 59 -12.59 11.60 -13.92
N LEU A 60 -13.53 11.05 -13.16
CA LEU A 60 -13.27 10.08 -12.08
C LEU A 60 -12.67 8.78 -12.63
N ARG A 61 -13.22 8.24 -13.74
CA ARG A 61 -12.65 7.05 -14.41
C ARG A 61 -11.19 7.24 -14.81
N ARG A 62 -10.82 8.44 -15.28
CA ARG A 62 -9.44 8.78 -15.65
C ARG A 62 -8.50 8.87 -14.45
N LEU A 63 -9.00 9.11 -13.23
CA LEU A 63 -8.13 9.23 -12.05
C LEU A 63 -7.43 7.92 -11.71
N ALA A 64 -8.08 6.76 -11.87
CA ALA A 64 -7.44 5.48 -11.65
C ALA A 64 -6.24 5.24 -12.58
N VAL A 65 -6.36 5.63 -13.85
CA VAL A 65 -5.26 5.57 -14.83
C VAL A 65 -4.21 6.62 -14.51
N LYS A 66 -4.61 7.87 -14.25
CA LYS A 66 -3.72 8.99 -13.93
C LYS A 66 -2.82 8.70 -12.73
N TYR A 67 -3.37 8.05 -11.71
CA TYR A 67 -2.60 7.66 -10.52
C TYR A 67 -1.96 6.28 -10.64
N ALA A 68 -2.11 5.59 -11.77
CA ALA A 68 -1.60 4.25 -12.01
C ALA A 68 -1.97 3.28 -10.86
N MET A 69 -3.24 3.30 -10.44
CA MET A 69 -3.70 2.59 -9.24
C MET A 69 -3.33 1.11 -9.18
N PRO A 70 -3.45 0.32 -10.27
CA PRO A 70 -3.02 -1.08 -10.25
C PRO A 70 -1.51 -1.23 -9.94
N ALA A 71 -0.68 -0.40 -10.56
CA ALA A 71 0.77 -0.44 -10.36
C ALA A 71 1.16 -0.02 -8.93
N ARG A 72 0.49 1.01 -8.39
CA ARG A 72 0.70 1.45 -7.00
C ARG A 72 0.25 0.41 -5.97
N MET A 73 -0.90 -0.22 -6.20
CA MET A 73 -1.41 -1.31 -5.37
C MET A 73 -0.42 -2.46 -5.31
N TRP A 74 0.12 -2.88 -6.46
CA TRP A 74 1.16 -3.90 -6.49
C TRP A 74 2.41 -3.46 -5.74
N ARG A 75 2.97 -2.29 -6.08
CA ARG A 75 4.24 -1.83 -5.54
C ARG A 75 4.21 -1.67 -4.02
N HIS A 76 3.22 -0.95 -3.50
CA HIS A 76 3.19 -0.55 -2.09
C HIS A 76 2.31 -1.45 -1.22
N GLY A 77 1.34 -2.15 -1.81
CA GLY A 77 0.47 -3.06 -1.07
C GLY A 77 1.06 -4.47 -0.94
N ILE A 78 1.82 -4.93 -1.93
CA ILE A 78 2.28 -6.33 -2.02
C ILE A 78 3.81 -6.40 -2.09
N HIS A 79 4.43 -5.80 -3.11
CA HIS A 79 5.85 -6.00 -3.40
C HIS A 79 6.76 -5.43 -2.31
N SER A 80 6.46 -4.25 -1.74
CA SER A 80 7.28 -3.67 -0.67
C SER A 80 7.19 -4.42 0.67
N PHE A 81 6.20 -5.30 0.84
CA PHE A 81 5.99 -6.09 2.06
C PHE A 81 6.84 -7.37 2.10
N PHE A 82 7.18 -7.91 0.93
CA PHE A 82 7.99 -9.14 0.77
C PHE A 82 9.45 -8.81 0.49
#